data_AF-A0A0F9N9F3-F1
#
_entry.id   AF-A0A0F9N9F3-F1
#
_cell.length_a   1.000
_cell.length_b   1.000
_cell.length_c   1.000
_cell.angle_alpha   90.00
_cell.angle_beta   90.00
_cell.angle_gamma   90.00
#
_symmetry.space_group_name_H-M   'P 1'
#
loop_
_entity.id
_entity.type
_entity.pdbx_description
1 polymer ?
#
loop_
_entity_poly.entity_id
_entity_poly.type
_entity_poly.pdbx_seq_one_letter_code
_entity_poly.pdbx_strand_id
1 'polypeptide(L)'
;MPKELFDQPEVKTVTTDPVEEEKSLLDQVIFNTPTLDQIDRIVEQGSVEVVEGYGRMRQALVMAAAIRKLEEIITDDMMEDVMALQNTRLGFLTDNKDGGYPVDVVKPICIEAVLRGFRLTGNEFNIIAGNFYGAKAGFARLVKELDGLTNLILYPGIPTIKEASGGAFAPFKATWVFKGEKQEMERTFAVKVYDNTTVDNIQGRATRKILAAIYGQLTGSEHAVPEGEVGEAIQPKKVQKSKTRVE
;
A
#
# COMPACT_ATOMS: atom_id res chain seq x y z
N MET A 1 -53.51 48.19 32.12
CA MET A 1 -52.09 48.37 32.51
C MET A 1 -51.91 47.78 33.91
N PRO A 2 -50.75 47.23 34.31
CA PRO A 2 -49.69 46.49 33.59
C PRO A 2 -49.43 45.10 34.26
N LYS A 3 -49.08 44.04 33.52
CA LYS A 3 -47.73 43.47 33.24
C LYS A 3 -47.24 42.35 34.19
N GLU A 4 -46.92 41.23 33.52
CA GLU A 4 -45.77 40.32 33.71
C GLU A 4 -45.75 39.39 34.94
N LEU A 5 -45.85 38.08 34.68
CA LEU A 5 -45.07 37.08 35.42
C LEU A 5 -44.90 35.75 34.65
N PHE A 6 -43.64 35.49 34.28
CA PHE A 6 -42.97 34.24 33.87
C PHE A 6 -43.42 33.49 32.62
N ASP A 7 -42.76 33.81 31.51
CA ASP A 7 -42.43 32.87 30.44
C ASP A 7 -41.02 32.32 30.73
N GLN A 8 -40.88 31.01 30.95
CA GLN A 8 -39.57 30.36 31.01
C GLN A 8 -39.29 29.72 29.64
N PRO A 9 -38.13 29.94 29.02
CA PRO A 9 -37.81 29.27 27.77
C PRO A 9 -37.59 27.78 28.04
N GLU A 10 -38.32 26.93 27.32
CA GLU A 10 -38.02 25.49 27.20
C GLU A 10 -36.56 25.33 26.78
N VAL A 11 -35.75 24.79 27.70
CA VAL A 11 -34.42 24.29 27.38
C VAL A 11 -34.62 23.06 26.51
N LYS A 12 -34.53 23.25 25.19
CA LYS A 12 -34.36 22.14 24.26
C LYS A 12 -33.02 21.50 24.59
N THR A 13 -33.05 20.42 25.35
CA THR A 13 -31.94 19.49 25.44
C THR A 13 -31.76 18.91 24.05
N VAL A 14 -30.79 19.46 23.31
CA VAL A 14 -30.25 18.85 22.11
C VAL A 14 -29.61 17.55 22.58
N THR A 15 -30.33 16.45 22.47
CA THR A 15 -29.77 15.12 22.60
C THR A 15 -28.99 14.86 21.32
N THR A 16 -27.72 15.27 21.30
CA THR A 16 -26.73 14.76 20.36
C THR A 16 -26.53 13.29 20.67
N ASP A 17 -26.70 12.44 19.67
CA ASP A 17 -26.48 11.00 19.82
C ASP A 17 -25.01 10.78 20.20
N PRO A 18 -24.69 9.97 21.22
CA PRO A 18 -23.32 9.76 21.70
C PRO A 18 -22.37 9.21 20.62
N VAL A 19 -22.92 8.57 19.58
CA VAL A 19 -22.16 8.09 18.41
C VAL A 19 -21.71 9.24 17.50
N GLU A 20 -22.48 10.33 17.41
CA GLU A 20 -22.10 11.54 16.64
C GLU A 20 -21.04 12.36 17.38
N GLU A 21 -21.12 12.43 18.70
CA GLU A 21 -20.10 13.08 19.55
C GLU A 21 -18.75 12.34 19.54
N GLU A 22 -18.74 11.00 19.61
CA GLU A 22 -17.49 10.22 19.52
C GLU A 22 -16.84 10.29 18.12
N LYS A 23 -17.65 10.31 17.06
CA LYS A 23 -17.17 10.50 15.68
C LYS A 23 -16.54 11.89 15.51
N SER A 24 -17.18 12.91 16.09
CA SER A 24 -16.67 14.28 16.15
C SER A 24 -15.37 14.41 16.95
N LEU A 25 -15.14 13.58 17.97
CA LEU A 25 -13.91 13.62 18.77
C LEU A 25 -12.71 12.99 18.04
N LEU A 26 -12.90 11.86 17.35
CA LEU A 26 -11.83 11.28 16.52
C LEU A 26 -11.48 12.20 15.34
N ASP A 27 -12.48 12.81 14.73
CA ASP A 27 -12.28 13.74 13.62
C ASP A 27 -11.52 15.01 14.06
N GLN A 28 -11.79 15.52 15.27
CA GLN A 28 -11.12 16.71 15.83
C GLN A 28 -9.68 16.43 16.32
N VAL A 29 -9.38 15.21 16.76
CA VAL A 29 -8.08 14.82 17.31
C VAL A 29 -7.07 14.49 16.20
N ILE A 30 -7.52 13.97 15.05
CA ILE A 30 -6.63 13.43 14.01
C ILE A 30 -6.53 14.35 12.78
N PHE A 31 -7.56 15.14 12.48
CA PHE A 31 -7.66 15.82 11.19
C PHE A 31 -7.55 17.35 11.30
N ASN A 32 -6.38 17.91 11.00
CA ASN A 32 -6.37 19.23 10.36
C ASN A 32 -6.83 19.05 8.91
N THR A 33 -8.15 19.05 8.69
CA THR A 33 -8.82 18.72 7.42
C THR A 33 -8.17 19.35 6.17
N PRO A 34 -7.69 20.61 6.19
CA PRO A 34 -7.01 21.20 5.04
C PRO A 34 -5.69 20.51 4.64
N THR A 35 -4.95 19.94 5.60
CA THR A 35 -3.66 19.27 5.35
C THR A 35 -3.86 17.92 4.68
N LEU A 36 -4.91 17.18 5.03
CA LEU A 36 -5.22 15.87 4.45
C LEU A 36 -5.77 15.99 3.03
N ASP A 37 -6.66 16.96 2.81
CA ASP A 37 -7.13 17.30 1.46
C ASP A 37 -5.96 17.68 0.54
N GLN A 38 -4.94 18.36 1.08
CA GLN A 38 -3.74 18.70 0.34
C GLN A 38 -2.90 17.46 0.02
N ILE A 39 -2.74 16.54 0.97
CA ILE A 39 -2.06 15.25 0.76
C ILE A 39 -2.77 14.47 -0.34
N ASP A 40 -4.10 14.31 -0.26
CA ASP A 40 -4.88 13.56 -1.25
C ASP A 40 -4.73 14.15 -2.65
N ARG A 41 -4.76 15.49 -2.78
CA ARG A 41 -4.51 16.16 -4.07
C ARG A 41 -3.09 15.93 -4.59
N ILE A 42 -2.08 15.95 -3.72
CA ILE A 42 -0.70 15.68 -4.14
C ILE A 42 -0.55 14.22 -4.59
N VAL A 43 -1.17 13.28 -3.87
CA VAL A 43 -1.19 11.85 -4.22
C VAL A 43 -1.89 11.65 -5.55
N GLU A 44 -3.05 12.26 -5.79
CA GLU A 44 -3.78 12.17 -7.05
C GLU A 44 -2.93 12.66 -8.23
N GLN A 45 -2.32 13.85 -8.10
CA GLN A 45 -1.47 14.46 -9.15
C GLN A 45 -0.12 13.73 -9.37
N GLY A 46 0.42 13.13 -8.30
CA GLY A 46 1.69 12.41 -8.29
C GLY A 46 1.55 10.92 -8.54
N SER A 47 0.32 10.40 -8.66
CA SER A 47 0.07 8.98 -8.84
C SER A 47 0.77 8.45 -10.08
N VAL A 48 1.27 7.21 -9.99
CA VAL A 48 2.05 6.61 -11.09
C VAL A 48 1.27 6.64 -12.41
N GLU A 49 -0.03 6.34 -12.36
CA GLU A 49 -0.91 6.33 -13.54
C GLU A 49 -1.01 7.71 -14.22
N VAL A 50 -1.20 8.78 -13.44
CA VAL A 50 -1.22 10.16 -13.97
C VAL A 50 0.13 10.55 -14.54
N VAL A 51 1.21 10.18 -13.85
CA VAL A 51 2.57 10.53 -14.24
C VAL A 51 2.96 9.83 -15.55
N GLU A 52 2.56 8.57 -15.76
CA GLU A 52 2.86 7.79 -16.98
C GLU A 52 2.34 8.47 -18.26
N GLY A 53 1.31 9.32 -18.19
CA GLY A 53 0.79 10.11 -19.31
C GLY A 53 1.72 11.24 -19.81
N TYR A 54 2.79 11.57 -19.08
CA TYR A 54 3.72 12.63 -19.46
C TYR A 54 4.95 12.12 -20.24
N GLY A 55 5.67 13.03 -20.92
CA GLY A 55 7.01 12.73 -21.46
C GLY A 55 8.06 12.50 -20.35
N ARG A 56 9.03 11.60 -20.58
CA ARG A 56 9.97 11.06 -19.56
C ARG A 56 10.57 12.08 -18.57
N MET A 57 11.06 13.23 -19.05
CA MET A 57 11.64 14.24 -18.16
C MET A 57 10.59 14.86 -17.23
N ARG A 58 9.39 15.12 -17.75
CA ARG A 58 8.26 15.62 -16.96
C ARG A 58 7.81 14.57 -15.95
N GLN A 59 7.82 13.28 -16.31
CA GLN A 59 7.51 12.21 -15.37
C GLN A 59 8.41 12.28 -14.12
N ALA A 60 9.72 12.33 -14.34
CA ALA A 60 10.70 12.41 -13.26
C ALA A 60 10.52 13.67 -12.39
N LEU A 61 10.30 14.83 -13.01
CA LEU A 61 10.12 16.10 -12.29
C LEU A 61 8.82 16.14 -11.48
N VAL A 62 7.71 15.63 -12.03
CA VAL A 62 6.42 15.56 -11.32
C VAL A 62 6.51 14.59 -10.14
N MET A 63 7.06 13.39 -10.36
CA MET A 63 7.25 12.41 -9.29
C MET A 63 8.15 12.97 -8.16
N ALA A 64 9.28 13.58 -8.51
CA ALA A 64 10.17 14.19 -7.53
C ALA A 64 9.50 15.36 -6.78
N ALA A 65 8.65 16.13 -7.44
CA ALA A 65 7.90 17.22 -6.80
C ALA A 65 6.82 16.67 -5.85
N ALA A 66 6.13 15.60 -6.21
CA ALA A 66 5.14 14.96 -5.36
C ALA A 66 5.80 14.39 -4.09
N ILE A 67 6.91 13.65 -4.24
CA ILE A 67 7.66 13.09 -3.10
C ILE A 67 8.10 14.20 -2.14
N ARG A 68 8.76 15.26 -2.64
CA ARG A 68 9.21 16.38 -1.78
C ARG A 68 8.06 17.04 -1.03
N LYS A 69 6.95 17.33 -1.72
CA LYS A 69 5.78 17.95 -1.08
C LYS A 69 5.16 17.05 -0.01
N LEU A 70 5.10 15.74 -0.26
CA LEU A 70 4.62 14.77 0.72
C LEU A 70 5.56 14.68 1.93
N GLU A 71 6.88 14.69 1.71
CA GLU A 71 7.86 14.73 2.79
C GLU A 71 7.73 15.98 3.66
N GLU A 72 7.47 17.14 3.04
CA GLU A 72 7.29 18.44 3.72
C GLU A 72 5.98 18.52 4.51
N ILE A 73 4.88 18.00 3.97
CA ILE A 73 3.54 18.17 4.56
C ILE A 73 3.20 17.11 5.61
N ILE A 74 3.76 15.90 5.50
CA ILE A 74 3.56 14.83 6.48
C ILE A 74 4.39 15.17 7.73
N THR A 75 3.71 15.54 8.81
CA THR A 75 4.34 15.95 10.07
C THR A 75 4.85 14.76 10.87
N ASP A 76 5.64 15.05 11.91
CA ASP A 76 6.10 14.03 12.85
C ASP A 76 4.93 13.40 13.62
N ASP A 77 3.96 14.20 14.09
CA ASP A 77 2.74 13.70 14.76
C ASP A 77 1.95 12.73 13.86
N MET A 78 1.78 13.06 12.57
CA MET A 78 1.13 12.14 11.63
C MET A 78 1.92 10.85 11.47
N MET A 79 3.26 10.93 11.52
CA MET A 79 4.09 9.74 11.50
C MET A 79 3.99 8.92 12.79
N GLU A 80 3.74 9.50 13.96
CA GLU A 80 3.49 8.73 15.19
C GLU A 80 2.27 7.81 15.01
N ASP A 81 1.18 8.34 14.44
CA ASP A 81 -0.03 7.57 14.13
C ASP A 81 0.24 6.48 13.08
N VAL A 82 0.96 6.81 12.01
CA VAL A 82 1.35 5.83 10.98
C VAL A 82 2.26 4.74 11.57
N MET A 83 3.15 5.09 12.49
CA MET A 83 4.04 4.13 13.15
C MET A 83 3.27 3.18 14.07
N ALA A 84 2.15 3.60 14.66
CA ALA A 84 1.26 2.72 15.41
C ALA A 84 0.60 1.62 14.54
N LEU A 85 0.51 1.83 13.22
CA LEU A 85 0.00 0.85 12.26
C LEU A 85 1.03 -0.24 11.92
N GLN A 86 2.32 0.02 12.13
CA GLN A 86 3.39 -0.90 11.80
C GLN A 86 3.30 -2.22 12.58
N ASN A 87 3.55 -3.34 11.89
CA ASN A 87 3.47 -4.70 12.45
C ASN A 87 2.07 -5.07 13.00
N THR A 88 1.02 -4.35 12.62
CA THR A 88 -0.36 -4.70 12.93
C THR A 88 -1.05 -5.32 11.73
N ARG A 89 -2.12 -6.11 11.96
CA ARG A 89 -2.94 -6.67 10.87
C ARG A 89 -3.81 -5.63 10.17
N LEU A 90 -4.11 -4.52 10.85
CA LEU A 90 -4.93 -3.42 10.32
C LEU A 90 -4.09 -2.41 9.55
N GLY A 91 -2.79 -2.33 9.82
CA GLY A 91 -1.82 -1.48 9.12
C GLY A 91 -1.05 -2.23 8.04
N PHE A 92 0.26 -2.34 8.22
CA PHE A 92 1.19 -3.06 7.34
C PHE A 92 2.18 -3.89 8.15
N LEU A 93 2.68 -4.99 7.58
CA LEU A 93 3.66 -5.85 8.23
C LEU A 93 5.08 -5.53 7.76
N THR A 94 6.04 -5.82 8.63
CA THR A 94 7.46 -5.76 8.28
C THR A 94 8.16 -7.09 8.54
N ASP A 95 9.30 -7.31 7.90
CA ASP A 95 10.19 -8.44 8.20
C ASP A 95 11.04 -8.23 9.47
N ASN A 96 11.15 -7.00 9.97
CA ASN A 96 11.71 -6.71 11.29
C ASN A 96 10.66 -6.93 12.40
N LYS A 97 10.66 -8.11 12.99
CA LYS A 97 9.75 -8.46 14.10
C LYS A 97 10.13 -7.82 15.44
N ASP A 98 11.38 -7.37 15.58
CA ASP A 98 11.93 -6.82 16.81
C ASP A 98 11.76 -5.30 16.86
N GLY A 99 10.51 -4.84 16.73
CA GLY A 99 10.14 -3.42 16.86
C GLY A 99 9.93 -2.66 15.55
N GLY A 100 10.11 -3.31 14.39
CA GLY A 100 9.88 -2.67 13.08
C GLY A 100 11.02 -1.76 12.63
N TYR A 101 10.74 -0.95 11.62
CA TYR A 101 11.65 0.03 11.03
C TYR A 101 11.46 1.42 11.65
N PRO A 102 12.52 2.24 11.70
CA PRO A 102 12.45 3.62 12.14
C PRO A 102 11.73 4.54 11.13
N VAL A 103 11.30 5.72 11.60
CA VAL A 103 10.49 6.69 10.83
C VAL A 103 11.16 7.11 9.52
N ASP A 104 12.49 7.27 9.51
CA ASP A 104 13.28 7.64 8.33
C ASP A 104 13.26 6.57 7.22
N VAL A 105 12.93 5.31 7.56
CA VAL A 105 12.67 4.24 6.59
C VAL A 105 11.19 4.13 6.26
N VAL A 106 10.31 4.24 7.26
CA VAL A 106 8.87 4.04 7.07
C VAL A 106 8.24 5.16 6.25
N LYS A 107 8.57 6.42 6.52
CA LYS A 107 7.95 7.59 5.85
C LYS A 107 8.13 7.57 4.33
N PRO A 108 9.35 7.38 3.77
CA PRO A 108 9.50 7.27 2.32
C PRO A 108 8.73 6.11 1.70
N ILE A 109 8.62 4.97 2.40
CA ILE A 109 7.88 3.80 1.89
C ILE A 109 6.37 4.04 1.93
N CYS A 110 5.85 4.72 2.95
CA CYS A 110 4.45 5.12 3.00
C CYS A 110 4.12 6.08 1.85
N ILE A 111 5.00 7.04 1.56
CA ILE A 111 4.88 7.95 0.41
C ILE A 111 4.87 7.15 -0.91
N GLU A 112 5.82 6.23 -1.06
CA GLU A 112 5.85 5.34 -2.23
C GLU A 112 4.55 4.52 -2.36
N ALA A 113 4.04 3.97 -1.26
CA ALA A 113 2.82 3.17 -1.23
C ALA A 113 1.60 3.97 -1.73
N VAL A 114 1.38 5.17 -1.21
CA VAL A 114 0.21 5.99 -1.59
C VAL A 114 0.31 6.49 -3.03
N LEU A 115 1.51 6.85 -3.51
CA LEU A 115 1.71 7.26 -4.92
C LEU A 115 1.48 6.09 -5.89
N ARG A 116 1.66 4.85 -5.43
CA ARG A 116 1.32 3.61 -6.14
C ARG A 116 -0.15 3.19 -5.99
N GLY A 117 -0.95 3.94 -5.23
CA GLY A 117 -2.37 3.67 -4.98
C GLY A 117 -2.66 2.71 -3.83
N PHE A 118 -1.67 2.30 -3.04
CA PHE A 118 -1.87 1.44 -1.87
C PHE A 118 -2.31 2.27 -0.65
N ARG A 119 -3.19 1.70 0.18
CA ARG A 119 -3.57 2.31 1.48
C ARG A 119 -2.56 1.95 2.56
N LEU A 120 -2.45 2.80 3.58
CA LEU A 120 -1.63 2.54 4.76
C LEU A 120 -2.25 1.51 5.72
N THR A 121 -3.51 1.15 5.47
CA THR A 121 -4.31 0.20 6.22
C THR A 121 -4.70 -1.01 5.38
N GLY A 122 -5.13 -2.09 6.02
CA GLY A 122 -5.66 -3.28 5.37
C GLY A 122 -4.59 -4.27 4.88
N ASN A 123 -3.35 -4.13 5.37
CA ASN A 123 -2.21 -4.96 4.99
C ASN A 123 -2.00 -4.98 3.47
N GLU A 124 -2.14 -3.80 2.84
CA GLU A 124 -2.09 -3.64 1.39
C GLU A 124 -0.66 -3.61 0.85
N PHE A 125 0.30 -3.15 1.65
CA PHE A 125 1.72 -3.26 1.41
C PHE A 125 2.44 -3.74 2.68
N ASN A 126 3.70 -4.13 2.53
CA ASN A 126 4.61 -4.50 3.60
C ASN A 126 5.98 -3.84 3.38
N ILE A 127 6.79 -3.80 4.43
CA ILE A 127 8.20 -3.41 4.35
C ILE A 127 9.05 -4.67 4.44
N ILE A 128 9.84 -4.94 3.42
CA ILE A 128 10.75 -6.09 3.40
C ILE A 128 12.15 -5.60 3.09
N ALA A 129 13.10 -5.89 3.97
CA ALA A 129 14.48 -5.42 3.88
C ALA A 129 14.55 -3.89 3.68
N GLY A 130 13.64 -3.14 4.31
CA GLY A 130 13.56 -1.68 4.19
C GLY A 130 13.06 -1.16 2.84
N ASN A 131 12.36 -1.99 2.05
CA ASN A 131 11.81 -1.59 0.75
C ASN A 131 10.29 -1.83 0.69
N PHE A 132 9.61 -1.08 -0.18
CA PHE A 132 8.20 -1.28 -0.49
C PHE A 132 7.93 -2.67 -1.07
N TYR A 133 6.91 -3.34 -0.56
CA TYR A 133 6.43 -4.63 -1.05
C TYR A 133 4.91 -4.62 -1.15
N GLY A 134 4.35 -4.57 -2.36
CA GLY A 134 2.89 -4.67 -2.55
C GLY A 134 2.37 -6.03 -2.08
N ALA A 135 1.39 -6.03 -1.18
CA ALA A 135 0.81 -7.25 -0.65
C ALA A 135 -0.41 -7.71 -1.47
N LYS A 136 -0.83 -8.97 -1.25
CA LYS A 136 -1.99 -9.56 -1.94
C LYS A 136 -3.25 -8.71 -1.78
N ALA A 137 -3.51 -8.17 -0.60
CA ALA A 137 -4.71 -7.37 -0.32
C ALA A 137 -4.73 -6.07 -1.13
N GLY A 138 -3.60 -5.39 -1.26
CA GLY A 138 -3.49 -4.15 -2.04
C GLY A 138 -3.78 -4.39 -3.51
N PHE A 139 -3.14 -5.38 -4.13
CA PHE A 139 -3.44 -5.72 -5.53
C PHE A 139 -4.85 -6.23 -5.74
N ALA A 140 -5.40 -7.02 -4.82
CA ALA A 140 -6.79 -7.48 -4.92
C ALA A 140 -7.76 -6.30 -4.92
N ARG A 141 -7.50 -5.29 -4.08
CA ARG A 141 -8.30 -4.06 -4.05
C ARG A 141 -8.11 -3.24 -5.32
N LEU A 142 -6.87 -2.95 -5.69
CA LEU A 142 -6.52 -2.19 -6.88
C LEU A 142 -7.21 -2.76 -8.13
N VAL A 143 -7.08 -4.07 -8.38
CA VAL A 143 -7.74 -4.72 -9.52
C VAL A 143 -9.27 -4.64 -9.42
N LYS A 144 -9.84 -4.85 -8.23
CA LYS A 144 -11.30 -4.81 -8.02
C LYS A 144 -11.88 -3.41 -8.23
N GLU A 145 -11.14 -2.36 -7.88
CA GLU A 145 -11.55 -0.96 -8.00
C GLU A 145 -11.22 -0.36 -9.38
N LEU A 146 -10.54 -1.09 -10.27
CA LEU A 146 -10.31 -0.64 -11.65
C LEU A 146 -11.63 -0.46 -12.39
N ASP A 147 -11.85 0.75 -12.90
CA ASP A 147 -13.03 1.05 -13.69
C ASP A 147 -13.09 0.20 -14.98
N GLY A 148 -14.27 -0.32 -15.26
CA GLY A 148 -14.51 -1.21 -16.39
C GLY A 148 -14.05 -2.66 -16.20
N LEU A 149 -13.43 -3.04 -15.06
CA LEU A 149 -13.11 -4.44 -14.75
C LEU A 149 -14.27 -5.13 -14.04
N THR A 150 -14.72 -6.27 -14.60
CA THR A 150 -15.77 -7.10 -14.00
C THR A 150 -15.46 -8.58 -14.17
N ASN A 151 -16.14 -9.44 -13.41
CA ASN A 151 -16.08 -10.90 -13.54
C ASN A 151 -14.67 -11.49 -13.47
N LEU A 152 -13.79 -10.95 -12.62
CA LEU A 152 -12.48 -11.54 -12.37
C LEU A 152 -12.63 -12.88 -11.66
N ILE A 153 -12.12 -13.94 -12.30
CA ILE A 153 -12.06 -15.29 -11.75
C ILE A 153 -10.61 -15.77 -11.81
N LEU A 154 -10.14 -16.28 -10.68
CA LEU A 154 -8.80 -16.82 -10.49
C LEU A 154 -8.87 -18.35 -10.42
N TYR A 155 -8.10 -19.03 -11.27
CA TYR A 155 -7.98 -20.49 -11.34
C TYR A 155 -6.55 -20.89 -10.93
N PRO A 156 -6.29 -21.06 -9.63
CA PRO A 156 -5.00 -21.54 -9.15
C PRO A 156 -4.79 -23.00 -9.58
N GLY A 157 -3.67 -23.29 -10.25
CA GLY A 157 -3.24 -24.65 -10.54
C GLY A 157 -2.49 -25.28 -9.37
N ILE A 158 -2.26 -26.60 -9.42
CA ILE A 158 -1.55 -27.32 -8.36
C ILE A 158 -0.05 -26.94 -8.41
N PRO A 159 0.55 -26.44 -7.32
CA PRO A 159 1.95 -26.09 -7.31
C PRO A 159 2.84 -27.33 -7.41
N THR A 160 3.90 -27.23 -8.21
CA THR A 160 4.94 -28.27 -8.32
C THR A 160 6.17 -27.84 -7.55
N ILE A 161 6.46 -28.51 -6.44
CA ILE A 161 7.65 -28.25 -5.62
C ILE A 161 8.87 -28.86 -6.31
N LYS A 162 9.95 -28.08 -6.43
CA LYS A 162 11.26 -28.51 -6.94
C LYS A 162 12.24 -28.46 -5.78
N GLU A 163 12.28 -29.55 -5.01
CA GLU A 163 13.14 -29.68 -3.81
C GLU A 163 14.62 -29.38 -4.12
N ALA A 164 15.11 -29.83 -5.28
CA ALA A 164 16.49 -29.59 -5.71
C ALA A 164 16.86 -28.11 -5.92
N SER A 165 15.88 -27.22 -6.16
CA SER A 165 16.11 -25.79 -6.40
C SER A 165 15.62 -24.89 -5.26
N GLY A 166 15.09 -25.44 -4.17
CA GLY A 166 14.51 -24.65 -3.07
C GLY A 166 13.35 -23.75 -3.51
N GLY A 167 12.58 -24.18 -4.52
CA GLY A 167 11.52 -23.38 -5.13
C GLY A 167 10.34 -24.22 -5.60
N ALA A 168 9.24 -23.56 -5.94
CA ALA A 168 8.04 -24.17 -6.49
C ALA A 168 7.57 -23.40 -7.73
N PHE A 169 6.97 -24.11 -8.67
CA PHE A 169 6.25 -23.54 -9.79
C PHE A 169 4.75 -23.57 -9.52
N ALA A 170 4.10 -22.41 -9.57
CA ALA A 170 2.67 -22.27 -9.36
C ALA A 170 2.01 -21.82 -10.68
N PRO A 171 1.46 -22.76 -11.47
CA PRO A 171 0.67 -22.40 -12.65
C PRO A 171 -0.61 -21.71 -12.23
N PHE A 172 -0.99 -20.68 -12.98
CA PHE A 172 -2.13 -19.85 -12.67
C PHE A 172 -2.84 -19.41 -13.95
N LYS A 173 -4.17 -19.54 -13.97
CA LYS A 173 -5.02 -18.96 -15.02
C LYS A 173 -5.96 -17.94 -14.40
N ALA A 174 -6.22 -16.85 -15.09
CA ALA A 174 -7.20 -15.84 -14.70
C ALA A 174 -8.04 -15.43 -15.91
N THR A 175 -9.30 -15.12 -15.68
CA THR A 175 -10.21 -14.57 -16.70
C THR A 175 -10.93 -13.36 -16.13
N TRP A 176 -11.19 -12.35 -16.96
CA TRP A 176 -11.95 -11.16 -16.57
C TRP A 176 -12.62 -10.52 -17.79
N VAL A 177 -13.50 -9.54 -17.54
CA VAL A 177 -14.04 -8.66 -18.57
C VAL A 177 -13.52 -7.25 -18.29
N PHE A 178 -12.85 -6.63 -19.27
CA PHE A 178 -12.35 -5.26 -19.16
C PHE A 178 -12.96 -4.41 -20.26
N LYS A 179 -13.67 -3.34 -19.89
CA LYS A 179 -14.35 -2.42 -20.83
C LYS A 179 -15.22 -3.15 -21.87
N GLY A 180 -15.88 -4.23 -21.44
CA GLY A 180 -16.78 -5.05 -22.26
C GLY A 180 -16.10 -6.21 -23.00
N GLU A 181 -14.76 -6.29 -23.01
CA GLU A 181 -14.03 -7.35 -23.69
C GLU A 181 -13.58 -8.44 -22.72
N LYS A 182 -13.81 -9.70 -23.09
CA LYS A 182 -13.33 -10.84 -22.31
C LYS A 182 -11.84 -11.04 -22.54
N GLN A 183 -11.08 -11.11 -21.47
CA GLN A 183 -9.64 -11.33 -21.48
C GLN A 183 -9.26 -12.51 -20.57
N GLU A 184 -8.10 -13.08 -20.82
CA GLU A 184 -7.52 -14.12 -19.98
C GLU A 184 -6.00 -13.99 -19.90
N MET A 185 -5.43 -14.54 -18.82
CA MET A 185 -4.00 -14.66 -18.63
C MET A 185 -3.68 -16.03 -18.06
N GLU A 186 -2.66 -16.67 -18.61
CA GLU A 186 -2.08 -17.90 -18.07
C GLU A 186 -0.58 -17.69 -17.88
N ARG A 187 -0.10 -17.86 -16.65
CA ARG A 187 1.32 -17.70 -16.29
C ARG A 187 1.70 -18.72 -15.24
N THR A 188 2.97 -19.14 -15.25
CA THR A 188 3.55 -19.95 -14.17
C THR A 188 4.50 -19.08 -13.37
N PHE A 189 4.25 -18.97 -12.07
CA PHE A 189 5.10 -18.17 -11.18
C PHE A 189 6.10 -19.06 -10.46
N ALA A 190 7.37 -18.69 -10.50
CA ALA A 190 8.37 -19.22 -9.60
C ALA A 190 8.15 -18.61 -8.20
N VAL A 191 8.21 -19.46 -7.18
CA VAL A 191 8.06 -19.06 -5.78
C VAL A 191 9.14 -19.75 -4.96
N LYS A 192 9.95 -18.97 -4.25
CA LYS A 192 10.92 -19.53 -3.30
C LYS A 192 10.24 -20.22 -2.13
N VAL A 193 10.74 -21.40 -1.78
CA VAL A 193 10.23 -22.27 -0.71
C VAL A 193 11.27 -22.29 0.43
N TYR A 194 10.77 -22.14 1.65
CA TYR A 194 11.53 -22.26 2.90
C TYR A 194 11.02 -23.44 3.71
N ASP A 195 11.77 -23.86 4.73
CA ASP A 195 11.50 -25.05 5.56
C ASP A 195 10.05 -25.13 6.11
N ASN A 196 9.40 -23.98 6.33
CA ASN A 196 8.02 -23.91 6.85
C ASN A 196 6.99 -23.40 5.81
N THR A 197 7.30 -23.46 4.52
CA THR A 197 6.41 -22.96 3.47
C THR A 197 5.33 -24.00 3.15
N THR A 198 4.08 -23.63 3.41
CA THR A 198 2.91 -24.46 3.08
C THR A 198 2.44 -24.22 1.64
N VAL A 199 1.63 -25.13 1.11
CA VAL A 199 0.96 -24.96 -0.20
C VAL A 199 0.15 -23.67 -0.25
N ASP A 200 -0.50 -23.30 0.86
CA ASP A 200 -1.27 -22.05 0.97
C ASP A 200 -0.36 -20.81 0.88
N ASN A 201 0.86 -20.88 1.41
CA ASN A 201 1.83 -19.79 1.25
C ASN A 201 2.27 -19.65 -0.21
N ILE A 202 2.49 -20.76 -0.91
CA ILE A 202 2.84 -20.76 -2.34
C ILE A 202 1.69 -20.15 -3.16
N GLN A 203 0.46 -20.61 -2.93
CA GLN A 203 -0.73 -20.08 -3.59
C GLN A 203 -0.95 -18.60 -3.28
N GLY A 204 -0.74 -18.17 -2.04
CA GLY A 204 -0.84 -16.76 -1.65
C GLY A 204 0.15 -15.87 -2.38
N ARG A 205 1.42 -16.31 -2.53
CA ARG A 205 2.45 -15.60 -3.29
C ARG A 205 2.14 -15.57 -4.78
N ALA A 206 1.70 -16.68 -5.36
CA ALA A 206 1.28 -16.76 -6.76
C ALA A 206 0.06 -15.88 -7.04
N THR A 207 -0.94 -15.87 -6.14
CA THR A 207 -2.12 -15.00 -6.23
C THR A 207 -1.73 -13.52 -6.21
N ARG A 208 -0.75 -13.13 -5.39
CA ARG A 208 -0.22 -11.75 -5.40
C ARG A 208 0.44 -11.41 -6.73
N LYS A 209 1.27 -12.31 -7.28
CA LYS A 209 1.96 -12.08 -8.57
C LYS A 209 0.99 -12.01 -9.75
N ILE A 210 -0.05 -12.87 -9.83
CA ILE A 210 -1.05 -12.79 -10.91
C ILE A 210 -1.88 -11.51 -10.84
N LEU A 211 -2.29 -11.07 -9.64
CA LEU A 211 -3.03 -9.82 -9.49
C LEU A 211 -2.17 -8.60 -9.86
N ALA A 212 -0.89 -8.61 -9.47
CA ALA A 212 0.06 -7.59 -9.88
C ALA A 212 0.24 -7.55 -11.41
N ALA A 213 0.34 -8.72 -12.05
CA ALA A 213 0.45 -8.81 -13.50
C ALA A 213 -0.81 -8.33 -14.22
N ILE A 214 -2.01 -8.67 -13.74
CA ILE A 214 -3.28 -8.17 -14.28
C ILE A 214 -3.34 -6.65 -14.12
N TYR A 215 -3.05 -6.12 -12.93
CA TYR A 215 -3.06 -4.68 -12.69
C TYR A 215 -2.10 -3.95 -13.64
N GLY A 216 -0.84 -4.39 -13.71
CA GLY A 216 0.17 -3.79 -14.58
C GLY A 216 -0.20 -3.84 -16.07
N GLN A 217 -0.79 -4.95 -16.54
CA GLN A 217 -1.27 -5.05 -17.92
C GLN A 217 -2.39 -4.05 -18.22
N LEU A 218 -3.32 -3.85 -17.27
CA LEU A 218 -4.50 -3.01 -17.49
C LEU A 218 -4.22 -1.52 -17.34
N THR A 219 -3.28 -1.14 -16.47
CA THR A 219 -2.88 0.27 -16.28
C THR A 219 -1.72 0.70 -17.18
N GLY A 220 -1.03 -0.25 -17.84
CA GLY A 220 0.19 0.03 -18.59
C GLY A 220 1.43 0.18 -17.70
N SER A 221 1.29 -0.05 -16.39
CA SER A 221 2.32 0.17 -15.38
C SER A 221 3.12 -1.11 -15.07
N GLU A 222 3.40 -1.94 -16.08
CA GLU A 222 4.09 -3.24 -15.92
C GLU A 222 5.46 -3.13 -15.22
N HIS A 223 6.11 -1.97 -15.32
CA HIS A 223 7.39 -1.68 -14.64
C HIS A 223 7.24 -0.91 -13.33
N ALA A 224 6.04 -0.44 -13.00
CA ALA A 224 5.84 0.37 -11.82
C ALA A 224 6.02 -0.48 -10.57
N VAL A 225 5.31 -1.60 -10.43
CA VAL A 225 5.27 -2.30 -9.14
C VAL A 225 6.35 -3.39 -9.06
N PRO A 226 7.31 -3.30 -8.11
CA PRO A 226 8.38 -4.28 -8.02
C PRO A 226 7.83 -5.69 -7.75
N GLU A 227 8.22 -6.66 -8.57
CA GLU A 227 7.96 -8.09 -8.36
C GLU A 227 8.84 -8.70 -7.25
N GLY A 228 9.27 -7.88 -6.29
CA GLY A 228 10.22 -8.29 -5.25
C GLY A 228 9.78 -9.57 -4.57
N GLU A 229 10.73 -10.49 -4.38
CA GLU A 229 10.51 -11.69 -3.59
C GLU A 229 10.90 -11.45 -2.13
N VAL A 230 10.17 -12.09 -1.20
CA VAL A 230 10.60 -12.15 0.20
C VAL A 230 11.96 -12.85 0.19
N GLY A 231 13.06 -12.12 0.37
CA GLY A 231 14.43 -12.67 0.33
C GLY A 231 15.38 -12.07 -0.72
N GLU A 232 14.92 -11.21 -1.64
CA GLU A 232 15.79 -10.42 -2.51
C GLU A 232 16.24 -9.14 -1.80
N ALA A 233 16.95 -9.29 -0.68
CA ALA A 233 17.67 -8.18 -0.08
C ALA A 233 18.94 -7.94 -0.90
N ILE A 234 19.06 -6.76 -1.53
CA ILE A 234 20.38 -6.23 -1.89
C ILE A 234 21.10 -6.01 -0.57
N GLN A 235 21.95 -6.95 -0.17
CA GLN A 235 22.81 -6.75 0.99
C GLN A 235 23.66 -5.49 0.70
N PRO A 236 23.62 -4.45 1.55
CA PRO A 236 24.56 -3.35 1.38
C PRO A 236 25.97 -3.96 1.47
N LYS A 237 26.74 -3.83 0.39
CA LYS A 237 28.17 -4.18 0.40
C LYS A 237 28.79 -3.44 1.59
N LYS A 238 29.17 -4.17 2.64
CA LYS A 238 30.03 -3.63 3.69
C LYS A 238 31.27 -3.11 3.00
N VAL A 239 31.39 -1.78 2.91
CA VAL A 239 32.64 -1.13 2.49
C VAL A 239 33.67 -1.49 3.55
N GLN A 240 34.50 -2.47 3.24
CA GLN A 240 35.58 -2.90 4.09
C GLN A 240 36.56 -1.74 4.11
N LYS A 241 36.61 -1.00 5.22
CA LYS A 241 37.62 0.03 5.44
C LYS A 241 38.99 -0.63 5.30
N SER A 242 39.68 -0.36 4.19
CA SER A 242 41.07 -0.76 4.02
C SER A 242 41.87 -0.06 5.12
N LYS A 243 42.51 -0.86 5.97
CA LYS A 243 43.52 -0.35 6.89
C LYS A 243 44.70 0.14 6.05
N THR A 244 44.86 1.46 5.96
CA THR A 244 46.09 2.07 5.48
C THR A 244 47.22 1.65 6.41
N ARG A 245 48.15 0.86 5.88
CA ARG A 245 49.44 0.56 6.50
C ARG A 245 50.29 1.83 6.37
N VAL A 246 50.54 2.48 7.49
CA VAL A 246 51.57 3.53 7.57
C VAL A 246 52.92 2.83 7.69
N GLU A 247 53.87 3.27 6.88
CA GLU A 247 55.28 2.82 6.85
C GLU A 247 55.98 3.06 8.19
#